data_AF-F6EHZ6-F1
#
_entry.id   AF-F6EHZ6-F1
#
_cell.length_a   1.000
_cell.length_b   1.000
_cell.length_c   1.000
_cell.angle_alpha   90.00
_cell.angle_beta   90.00
_cell.angle_gamma   90.00
#
_symmetry.space_group_name_H-M   'P 1'
#
loop_
_entity.id
_entity.type
_entity.pdbx_description
1 polymer ?
#
loop_
_entity_poly.entity_id
_entity_poly.type
_entity_poly.pdbx_seq_one_letter_code
_entity_poly.pdbx_strand_id
1 'polypeptide(L)'
;MPRRYVASSRRTLCGALVLVAAAIATSACGGGNDEHAQEQTASDSLIETVEPEAASPMDEDRAQDIFAALDGAGVKGQSRATTLQLVRGICVQIEAGSSGQQILDNLQSVTSVMARETGAGLTGTEIAEIYVEAAKTYYCA
;
A
#
# COMPACT_ATOMS: atom_id res chain seq x y z
N MET A 1 -9.32 -16.30 55.90
CA MET A 1 -8.74 -16.23 54.55
C MET A 1 -9.69 -16.91 53.55
N PRO A 2 -10.56 -16.16 52.86
CA PRO A 2 -11.39 -16.72 51.81
C PRO A 2 -10.71 -16.63 50.44
N ARG A 3 -10.64 -17.78 49.76
CA ARG A 3 -10.23 -17.96 48.36
C ARG A 3 -11.18 -17.16 47.45
N ARG A 4 -10.62 -16.30 46.60
CA ARG A 4 -11.37 -15.61 45.53
C ARG A 4 -11.71 -16.61 44.43
N TYR A 5 -13.00 -16.84 44.22
CA TYR A 5 -13.52 -17.53 43.05
C TYR A 5 -13.42 -16.61 41.82
N VAL A 6 -12.79 -17.11 40.77
CA VAL A 6 -12.86 -16.56 39.41
C VAL A 6 -14.19 -17.02 38.81
N ALA A 7 -15.03 -16.07 38.37
CA ALA A 7 -16.20 -16.36 37.56
C ALA A 7 -16.39 -15.28 36.49
N SER A 8 -16.05 -15.65 35.26
CA SER A 8 -16.83 -15.45 34.03
C SER A 8 -17.72 -14.19 33.96
N SER A 9 -17.20 -13.10 33.39
CA SER A 9 -18.06 -12.09 32.76
C SER A 9 -18.19 -12.39 31.27
N ARG A 10 -19.32 -13.02 30.94
CA ARG A 10 -19.74 -13.33 29.58
C ARG A 10 -20.01 -12.05 28.79
N ARG A 11 -19.61 -12.12 27.52
CA ARG A 11 -19.89 -11.22 26.42
C ARG A 11 -21.40 -10.96 26.29
N THR A 12 -21.80 -9.69 26.33
CA THR A 12 -23.01 -9.19 25.66
C THR A 12 -22.82 -7.71 25.35
N LEU A 13 -22.27 -7.38 24.18
CA LEU A 13 -22.33 -6.03 23.64
C LEU A 13 -23.27 -6.05 22.43
N CYS A 14 -24.53 -5.76 22.74
CA CYS A 14 -25.49 -5.16 21.81
C CYS A 14 -24.99 -3.76 21.42
N GLY A 15 -25.21 -3.35 20.18
CA GLY A 15 -24.99 -1.98 19.73
C GLY A 15 -24.58 -1.94 18.26
N ALA A 16 -25.54 -2.20 17.37
CA ALA A 16 -26.19 -1.17 16.57
C ALA A 16 -25.48 -0.95 15.23
N LEU A 17 -25.91 -1.77 14.27
CA LEU A 17 -25.70 -1.64 12.84
C LEU A 17 -26.41 -0.35 12.38
N VAL A 18 -25.66 0.69 12.05
CA VAL A 18 -26.20 1.91 11.42
C VAL A 18 -26.00 1.78 9.90
N LEU A 19 -27.10 1.46 9.22
CA LEU A 19 -27.28 1.50 7.78
C LEU A 19 -27.13 2.96 7.28
N VAL A 20 -26.14 3.23 6.43
CA VAL A 20 -26.07 4.48 5.67
C VAL A 20 -26.96 4.33 4.45
N ALA A 21 -28.07 5.07 4.45
CA ALA A 21 -29.03 5.16 3.36
C ALA A 21 -28.43 5.91 2.16
N ALA A 22 -28.39 5.22 1.00
CA ALA A 22 -28.13 5.85 -0.28
C ALA A 22 -29.40 6.58 -0.75
N ALA A 23 -29.37 7.91 -0.74
CA ALA A 23 -30.39 8.76 -1.33
C ALA A 23 -30.22 8.76 -2.86
N ILE A 24 -31.15 8.11 -3.55
CA ILE A 24 -31.28 8.14 -5.01
C ILE A 24 -32.05 9.42 -5.36
N ALA A 25 -31.35 10.43 -5.85
CA ALA A 25 -31.98 11.62 -6.43
C ALA A 25 -32.28 11.33 -7.91
N THR A 26 -33.54 10.99 -8.20
CA THR A 26 -34.12 10.97 -9.53
C THR A 26 -34.36 12.40 -10.01
N SER A 27 -33.57 12.89 -10.97
CA SER A 27 -33.89 14.10 -11.73
C SER A 27 -34.52 13.74 -13.07
N ALA A 28 -35.85 13.87 -13.09
CA ALA A 28 -36.71 14.27 -14.19
C ALA A 28 -36.32 13.88 -15.64
N CYS A 29 -37.09 12.92 -16.16
CA CYS A 29 -37.37 12.79 -17.60
C CYS A 29 -38.28 13.95 -18.01
N GLY A 30 -37.80 14.82 -18.90
CA GLY A 30 -38.58 15.86 -19.58
C GLY A 30 -38.18 15.87 -21.05
N GLY A 31 -39.07 15.38 -21.91
CA GLY A 31 -38.90 15.41 -23.36
C GLY A 31 -39.19 16.79 -23.94
N GLY A 32 -38.44 17.17 -24.97
CA GLY A 32 -38.65 18.35 -25.79
C GLY A 32 -37.80 18.22 -27.06
N ASN A 33 -38.44 18.41 -28.21
CA ASN A 33 -37.95 18.14 -29.56
C ASN A 33 -36.96 19.19 -30.12
N ASP A 34 -36.27 18.76 -31.19
CA ASP A 34 -35.72 19.51 -32.34
C ASP A 34 -34.38 20.28 -32.22
N GLU A 35 -33.43 19.77 -33.02
CA GLU A 35 -32.50 20.50 -33.91
C GLU A 35 -31.62 21.61 -33.31
N HIS A 36 -30.33 21.31 -33.07
CA HIS A 36 -29.20 22.10 -33.57
C HIS A 36 -27.85 21.37 -33.37
N ALA A 37 -27.07 21.34 -34.45
CA ALA A 37 -25.60 21.24 -34.52
C ALA A 37 -24.90 20.19 -33.61
N GLN A 38 -24.57 19.05 -34.20
CA GLN A 38 -23.40 18.27 -33.78
C GLN A 38 -22.14 19.10 -34.02
N GLU A 39 -21.72 19.89 -33.04
CA GLU A 39 -20.30 20.17 -32.86
C GLU A 39 -19.71 18.97 -32.12
N GLN A 40 -19.14 18.04 -32.89
CA GLN A 40 -18.14 17.12 -32.37
C GLN A 40 -16.89 17.92 -32.02
N THR A 41 -16.92 18.61 -30.89
CA THR A 41 -15.68 18.96 -30.19
C THR A 41 -15.21 17.69 -29.51
N ALA A 42 -14.32 16.98 -30.22
CA ALA A 42 -13.42 16.00 -29.64
C ALA A 42 -12.70 16.68 -28.46
N SER A 43 -13.28 16.56 -27.27
CA SER A 43 -12.59 16.90 -26.03
C SER A 43 -11.64 15.74 -25.78
N ASP A 44 -10.50 15.89 -26.42
CA ASP A 44 -9.15 15.50 -26.03
C ASP A 44 -9.02 15.45 -24.49
N SER A 45 -9.58 14.42 -23.87
CA SER A 45 -9.23 14.05 -22.51
C SER A 45 -7.95 13.27 -22.66
N LEU A 46 -6.85 14.02 -22.69
CA LEU A 46 -5.53 13.57 -22.32
C LEU A 46 -5.70 12.76 -21.02
N ILE A 47 -5.80 11.44 -21.17
CA ILE A 47 -5.28 10.54 -20.17
C ILE A 47 -3.80 10.93 -20.17
N GLU A 48 -3.45 11.84 -19.27
CA GLU A 48 -2.08 12.04 -18.84
C GLU A 48 -1.67 10.67 -18.33
N THR A 49 -1.16 9.88 -19.27
CA THR A 49 -0.40 8.68 -18.99
C THR A 49 0.70 9.26 -18.15
N VAL A 50 0.58 9.11 -16.84
CA VAL A 50 1.66 9.39 -15.91
C VAL A 50 2.75 8.43 -16.37
N GLU A 51 3.55 8.94 -17.31
CA GLU A 51 4.76 8.32 -17.78
C GLU A 51 5.48 7.98 -16.48
N PRO A 52 5.79 6.71 -16.22
CA PRO A 52 6.43 6.35 -14.97
C PRO A 52 7.70 7.16 -14.93
N GLU A 53 7.67 8.23 -14.11
CA GLU A 53 8.69 9.24 -14.00
C GLU A 53 10.00 8.47 -13.94
N ALA A 54 10.74 8.49 -15.05
CA ALA A 54 11.87 7.61 -15.28
C ALA A 54 12.71 7.75 -14.03
N ALA A 55 12.76 6.66 -13.24
CA ALA A 55 13.26 6.72 -11.88
C ALA A 55 14.51 7.58 -11.92
N SER A 56 14.45 8.79 -11.33
CA SER A 56 15.63 9.66 -11.23
C SER A 56 16.75 8.73 -10.86
N PRO A 57 17.86 8.69 -11.61
CA PRO A 57 18.87 7.66 -11.47
C PRO A 57 19.28 7.69 -10.01
N MET A 58 18.67 6.83 -9.19
CA MET A 58 19.31 6.39 -7.99
C MET A 58 20.62 5.88 -8.51
N ASP A 59 21.71 6.43 -7.98
CA ASP A 59 23.03 5.94 -8.29
C ASP A 59 22.92 4.42 -8.31
N GLU A 60 23.20 3.80 -9.46
CA GLU A 60 23.00 2.37 -9.66
C GLU A 60 23.71 1.56 -8.56
N ASP A 61 24.73 2.18 -7.96
CA ASP A 61 25.43 1.83 -6.72
C ASP A 61 24.51 1.68 -5.51
N ARG A 62 23.66 2.67 -5.17
CA ARG A 62 22.68 2.57 -4.06
C ARG A 62 21.69 1.45 -4.30
N ALA A 63 21.25 1.28 -5.55
CA ALA A 63 20.38 0.18 -5.92
C ALA A 63 21.10 -1.17 -5.70
N GLN A 64 22.37 -1.28 -6.12
CA GLN A 64 23.20 -2.46 -5.91
C GLN A 64 23.34 -2.82 -4.43
N ASP A 65 23.58 -1.83 -3.56
CA ASP A 65 23.70 -2.01 -2.11
C ASP A 65 22.40 -2.52 -1.48
N ILE A 66 21.25 -1.99 -1.91
CA ILE A 66 19.93 -2.49 -1.49
C ILE A 66 19.79 -3.97 -1.85
N PHE A 67 20.13 -4.37 -3.08
CA PHE A 67 20.03 -5.78 -3.49
C PHE A 67 20.98 -6.68 -2.71
N ALA A 68 22.22 -6.24 -2.47
CA ALA A 68 23.18 -6.99 -1.69
C ALA A 68 22.69 -7.19 -0.24
N ALA A 69 22.10 -6.17 0.37
CA ALA A 69 21.53 -6.24 1.71
C ALA A 69 20.35 -7.23 1.77
N LEU A 70 19.42 -7.17 0.81
CA LEU A 70 18.28 -8.08 0.73
C LEU A 70 18.71 -9.54 0.48
N ASP A 71 19.67 -9.78 -0.41
CA ASP A 71 20.20 -11.11 -0.67
C ASP A 71 20.91 -11.70 0.55
N GLY A 72 21.71 -10.87 1.24
CA GLY A 72 22.37 -11.22 2.50
C GLY A 72 21.40 -11.54 3.64
N ALA A 73 20.21 -10.94 3.63
CA ALA A 73 19.13 -11.21 4.56
C ALA A 73 18.23 -12.39 4.14
N GLY A 74 18.49 -13.01 2.98
CA GLY A 74 17.69 -14.13 2.46
C GLY A 74 16.40 -13.73 1.75
N VAL A 75 16.17 -12.44 1.51
CA VAL A 75 15.03 -11.95 0.72
C VAL A 75 15.39 -12.03 -0.77
N LYS A 76 14.99 -13.13 -1.42
CA LYS A 76 15.30 -13.43 -2.83
C LYS A 76 14.03 -13.58 -3.66
N GLY A 77 14.16 -13.48 -4.98
CA GLY A 77 13.08 -13.74 -5.94
C GLY A 77 12.35 -12.51 -6.46
N GLN A 78 12.55 -11.34 -5.84
CA GLN A 78 11.91 -10.11 -6.28
C GLN A 78 12.66 -9.44 -7.44
N SER A 79 11.90 -8.90 -8.38
CA SER A 79 12.49 -8.13 -9.47
C SER A 79 13.17 -6.85 -8.94
N ARG A 80 14.20 -6.40 -9.66
CA ARG A 80 14.90 -5.14 -9.37
C ARG A 80 13.93 -3.95 -9.30
N ALA A 81 12.99 -3.89 -10.25
CA ALA A 81 11.97 -2.85 -10.29
C ALA A 81 11.04 -2.89 -9.06
N THR A 82 10.54 -4.07 -8.69
CA THR A 82 9.65 -4.25 -7.51
C THR A 82 10.34 -3.81 -6.22
N THR A 83 11.59 -4.22 -6.04
CA THR A 83 12.38 -3.85 -4.86
C THR A 83 12.55 -2.35 -4.76
N LEU A 84 12.97 -1.68 -5.83
CA LEU A 84 13.18 -0.24 -5.83
C LEU A 84 11.88 0.53 -5.60
N GLN A 85 10.76 0.07 -6.16
CA GLN A 85 9.46 0.68 -5.89
C GLN A 85 9.03 0.54 -4.43
N LEU A 86 9.25 -0.63 -3.81
CA LEU A 86 8.98 -0.80 -2.37
C LEU A 86 9.84 0.15 -1.54
N VAL A 87 11.14 0.18 -1.78
CA VAL A 87 12.07 0.98 -1.00
C VAL A 87 11.74 2.48 -1.14
N ARG A 88 11.41 2.95 -2.36
CA ARG A 88 10.91 4.31 -2.61
C ARG A 88 9.62 4.60 -1.83
N GLY A 89 8.65 3.70 -1.90
CA GLY A 89 7.37 3.87 -1.21
C GLY A 89 7.50 3.88 0.31
N ILE A 90 8.43 3.11 0.86
CA ILE A 90 8.79 3.14 2.29
C ILE A 90 9.41 4.50 2.63
N CYS A 91 10.32 4.99 1.79
CA CYS A 91 11.00 6.24 2.05
C CYS A 91 10.04 7.44 2.09
N VAL A 92 9.12 7.51 1.13
CA VAL A 92 8.07 8.52 1.10
C VAL A 92 7.24 8.49 2.39
N GLN A 93 6.93 7.30 2.93
CA GLN A 93 6.19 7.18 4.20
C GLN A 93 7.01 7.66 5.40
N ILE A 94 8.32 7.38 5.43
CA ILE A 94 9.24 7.85 6.47
C ILE A 94 9.32 9.38 6.45
N GLU A 95 9.52 9.98 5.27
CA GLU A 95 9.56 11.43 5.08
C GLU A 95 8.24 12.11 5.43
N ALA A 96 7.12 11.45 5.17
CA ALA A 96 5.79 11.89 5.58
C ALA A 96 5.53 11.78 7.10
N GLY A 97 6.48 11.26 7.88
CA GLY A 97 6.36 11.12 9.34
C GLY A 97 5.51 9.92 9.80
N SER A 98 5.33 8.93 8.93
CA SER A 98 4.60 7.70 9.29
C SER A 98 5.34 6.94 10.39
N SER A 99 4.61 6.41 11.37
CA SER A 99 5.22 5.57 12.41
C SER A 99 5.70 4.24 11.82
N GLY A 100 6.71 3.63 12.46
CA GLY A 100 7.22 2.32 12.05
C GLY A 100 6.12 1.26 11.93
N GLN A 101 5.18 1.23 12.87
CA GLN A 101 4.07 0.27 12.84
C GLN A 101 3.15 0.51 11.64
N GLN A 102 2.82 1.77 11.31
CA GLN A 102 2.01 2.08 10.14
C GLN A 102 2.68 1.64 8.84
N ILE A 103 4.01 1.83 8.73
CA ILE A 103 4.77 1.37 7.56
C ILE A 103 4.72 -0.16 7.46
N LEU A 104 4.93 -0.87 8.58
CA LEU A 104 4.85 -2.34 8.60
C LEU A 104 3.46 -2.86 8.24
N ASP A 105 2.40 -2.23 8.75
CA ASP A 105 1.02 -2.59 8.45
C ASP A 105 0.72 -2.39 6.95
N ASN A 106 1.21 -1.31 6.34
CA ASN A 106 1.07 -1.05 4.91
C ASN A 106 1.83 -2.07 4.04
N LEU A 107 2.95 -2.60 4.54
CA LEU A 107 3.76 -3.60 3.83
C LEU A 107 3.24 -5.03 4.01
N GLN A 108 2.37 -5.29 4.99
CA GLN A 108 1.99 -6.64 5.41
C GLN A 108 1.48 -7.51 4.26
N SER A 109 0.57 -6.97 3.43
CA SER A 109 -0.01 -7.73 2.31
C SER A 109 1.06 -8.17 1.31
N VAL A 110 1.90 -7.25 0.86
CA VAL A 110 2.97 -7.51 -0.12
C VAL A 110 4.01 -8.47 0.44
N THR A 111 4.47 -8.21 1.67
CA THR A 111 5.54 -9.00 2.29
C THR A 111 5.09 -10.39 2.72
N SER A 112 3.81 -10.57 3.03
CA SER A 112 3.23 -11.92 3.24
C SER A 112 3.22 -12.78 1.98
N VAL A 113 3.09 -12.16 0.80
CA VAL A 113 3.22 -12.85 -0.50
C VAL A 113 4.68 -13.17 -0.75
N MET A 114 5.58 -12.19 -0.59
CA MET A 114 7.03 -12.40 -0.72
C MET A 114 7.55 -13.54 0.15
N ALA A 115 7.09 -13.64 1.40
CA ALA A 115 7.46 -14.70 2.34
C ALA A 115 7.18 -16.11 1.79
N ARG A 116 6.11 -16.27 1.00
CA ARG A 116 5.76 -17.55 0.37
C ARG A 116 6.62 -17.84 -0.85
N GLU A 117 7.10 -16.80 -1.52
CA GLU A 117 7.85 -16.88 -2.77
C GLU A 117 9.36 -17.05 -2.54
N THR A 118 9.92 -16.44 -1.49
CA THR A 118 11.38 -16.44 -1.26
C THR A 118 11.92 -17.82 -0.85
N GLY A 119 11.07 -18.67 -0.26
CA GLY A 119 11.47 -19.98 0.27
C GLY A 119 12.46 -19.93 1.45
N ALA A 120 12.78 -18.74 1.97
CA ALA A 120 13.82 -18.52 2.97
C ALA A 120 13.38 -18.82 4.42
N GLY A 121 12.12 -19.22 4.62
CA GLY A 121 11.55 -19.43 5.96
C GLY A 121 11.27 -18.15 6.74
N LEU A 122 11.35 -16.98 6.08
CA LEU A 122 11.02 -15.69 6.65
C LEU A 122 9.50 -15.48 6.67
N THR A 123 9.01 -14.83 7.72
CA THR A 123 7.65 -14.32 7.83
C THR A 123 7.48 -13.01 7.05
N GLY A 124 6.24 -12.65 6.73
CA GLY A 124 5.97 -11.37 6.06
C GLY A 124 6.43 -10.16 6.90
N THR A 125 6.28 -10.23 8.22
CA THR A 125 6.76 -9.18 9.12
C THR A 125 8.28 -9.03 9.08
N GLU A 126 9.04 -10.13 9.12
CA GLU A 126 10.50 -10.08 9.02
C GLU A 126 10.95 -9.48 7.68
N ILE A 127 10.29 -9.85 6.57
CA ILE A 127 10.58 -9.24 5.26
C ILE A 127 10.26 -7.75 5.26
N ALA A 128 9.14 -7.33 5.85
CA ALA A 128 8.79 -5.92 5.97
C ALA A 128 9.85 -5.13 6.76
N GLU A 129 10.31 -5.66 7.88
CA GLU A 129 11.37 -5.05 8.70
C GLU A 129 12.68 -4.93 7.91
N ILE A 130 13.07 -5.97 7.17
CA ILE A 130 14.25 -5.96 6.31
C ILE A 130 14.15 -4.86 5.24
N TYR A 131 13.00 -4.73 4.57
CA TYR A 131 12.79 -3.67 3.58
C TYR A 131 12.80 -2.27 4.20
N VAL A 132 12.25 -2.11 5.40
CA VAL A 132 12.27 -0.84 6.13
C VAL A 132 13.70 -0.45 6.52
N GLU A 133 14.49 -1.41 7.01
CA GLU A 133 15.90 -1.16 7.34
C GLU A 133 16.70 -0.83 6.08
N ALA A 134 16.56 -1.60 5.01
CA ALA A 134 17.23 -1.34 3.74
C ALA A 134 16.88 0.06 3.19
N ALA A 135 15.62 0.49 3.30
CA ALA A 135 15.21 1.83 2.91
C ALA A 135 15.90 2.91 3.74
N LYS A 136 15.90 2.78 5.07
CA LYS A 136 16.54 3.75 5.96
C LYS A 136 18.04 3.87 5.71
N THR A 137 18.72 2.74 5.54
CA THR A 137 20.19 2.70 5.41
C THR A 137 20.66 3.17 4.04
N TYR A 138 19.99 2.75 2.96
CA TYR A 138 20.54 2.88 1.60
C TYR A 138 19.74 3.81 0.69
N TYR A 139 18.48 4.15 1.02
CA TYR A 139 17.60 4.93 0.15
C TYR A 139 17.21 6.30 0.75
N CYS A 140 16.85 6.35 2.03
CA CYS A 140 16.39 7.57 2.71
C CYS A 140 17.50 8.39 3.33
N ALA A 141 18.72 7.84 3.32
CA ALA A 141 19.93 8.52 3.75
C ALA A 141 20.42 9.52 2.70
#